data_AF-R4K7Z7-F1
#
_entry.id   AF-R4K7Z7-F1
#
_cell.length_a   1.000
_cell.length_b   1.000
_cell.length_c   1.000
_cell.angle_alpha   90.00
_cell.angle_beta   90.00
_cell.angle_gamma   90.00
#
_symmetry.space_group_name_H-M   'P 1'
#
loop_
_entity.id
_entity.type
_entity.pdbx_description
1 polymer ?
#
loop_
_entity_poly.entity_id
_entity_poly.type
_entity_poly.pdbx_seq_one_letter_code
_entity_poly.pdbx_strand_id
1 'polypeptide(L)'
;MLEIIVQYILLVAIVLGISYFVYLLKEKDAKIKEDYYGITANILKLETEETTEKTIKNILRAIGEAVIFVEENFKTDYNDVKEEKALLISKELIENLNLKSTISDKAIKHIIKLICATLPATNLIE
;
A
#
# COMPACT_ATOMS: atom_id res chain seq x y z
N MET A 1 -15.75 -35.13 43.46
CA MET A 1 -15.13 -35.72 42.23
C MET A 1 -15.65 -35.08 40.96
N LEU A 2 -16.97 -35.01 40.73
CA LEU A 2 -17.55 -34.40 39.52
C LEU A 2 -17.11 -32.93 39.33
N GLU A 3 -17.17 -32.10 40.38
CA GLU A 3 -16.71 -30.69 40.31
C GLU A 3 -15.25 -30.56 39.90
N ILE A 4 -14.37 -31.41 40.46
CA ILE A 4 -12.94 -31.41 40.13
C ILE A 4 -12.73 -31.78 38.66
N ILE A 5 -13.49 -32.76 38.15
CA ILE A 5 -13.46 -33.18 36.75
C ILE A 5 -13.93 -32.02 35.84
N VAL A 6 -15.04 -31.37 36.19
CA VAL A 6 -15.59 -30.23 35.44
C VAL A 6 -14.60 -29.07 35.41
N GLN A 7 -13.99 -28.72 36.55
CA GLN A 7 -12.96 -27.68 36.61
C GLN A 7 -11.76 -28.00 35.71
N TYR A 8 -11.31 -29.25 35.69
CA TYR A 8 -10.21 -29.68 34.81
C TYR A 8 -10.57 -29.55 33.33
N ILE A 9 -11.78 -29.96 32.94
CA ILE A 9 -12.26 -29.81 31.55
C ILE A 9 -12.31 -28.34 31.15
N LEU A 10 -12.81 -27.49 32.05
CA LEU A 10 -12.94 -26.05 31.81
C LEU A 10 -11.57 -25.39 31.67
N LEU A 11 -10.59 -25.80 32.49
CA LEU A 11 -9.21 -25.34 32.39
C LEU A 11 -8.57 -25.75 31.06
N VAL A 12 -8.75 -26.99 30.62
CA VAL A 12 -8.27 -27.45 29.31
C VAL A 12 -8.92 -26.68 28.16
N ALA A 13 -10.23 -26.43 28.23
CA ALA A 13 -10.94 -25.65 27.22
C ALA A 13 -10.42 -24.21 27.12
N ILE A 14 -10.12 -23.56 28.26
CA ILE A 14 -9.51 -22.23 28.28
C ILE A 14 -8.13 -22.24 27.63
N VAL A 15 -7.27 -23.20 27.98
CA VAL A 15 -5.91 -23.30 27.41
C VAL A 15 -5.98 -23.50 25.89
N LEU A 16 -6.88 -24.35 25.40
CA LEU A 16 -7.10 -24.55 23.97
C LEU A 16 -7.64 -23.29 23.29
N GLY A 17 -8.60 -22.62 23.92
CA GLY A 17 -9.17 -21.37 23.40
C GLY A 17 -8.12 -20.26 23.29
N ILE A 18 -7.28 -20.07 24.31
CA ILE A 18 -6.19 -19.09 24.30
C ILE A 18 -5.16 -19.46 23.24
N SER A 19 -4.78 -20.74 23.14
CA SER A 19 -3.81 -21.20 22.15
C SER A 19 -4.29 -20.98 20.71
N TYR A 20 -5.59 -21.25 20.45
CA TYR A 20 -6.21 -20.98 19.15
C TYR A 20 -6.30 -19.48 18.86
N PHE A 21 -6.62 -18.67 19.87
CA PHE A 21 -6.65 -17.22 19.74
C PHE A 21 -5.26 -16.65 19.40
N VAL A 22 -4.21 -17.11 20.08
CA VAL A 22 -2.82 -16.73 19.77
C VAL A 22 -2.42 -17.16 18.35
N TYR A 23 -2.84 -18.35 17.92
CA TYR A 23 -2.64 -18.81 16.55
C TYR A 23 -3.28 -17.86 15.52
N LEU A 24 -4.54 -17.45 15.74
CA LEU A 24 -5.24 -16.49 14.87
C LEU A 24 -4.54 -15.13 14.83
N LEU A 25 -4.03 -14.64 15.97
CA LEU A 25 -3.27 -13.39 16.00
C LEU A 25 -2.00 -13.50 15.16
N LYS A 26 -1.25 -14.61 15.27
CA LYS A 26 -0.02 -14.83 14.50
C LYS A 26 -0.29 -14.91 12.99
N GLU A 27 -1.39 -15.53 12.58
CA GLU A 27 -1.79 -15.60 11.17
C GLU A 27 -2.15 -14.20 10.60
N LYS A 28 -2.83 -13.37 11.40
CA LYS A 28 -3.15 -11.99 11.01
C LYS A 28 -1.92 -11.09 10.97
N ASP A 29 -1.03 -11.23 11.94
CA ASP A 29 0.22 -10.45 12.00
C ASP A 29 1.13 -10.77 10.81
N ALA A 30 1.17 -12.03 10.36
CA ALA A 30 1.86 -12.43 9.14
C ALA A 30 1.28 -11.74 7.89
N LYS A 31 -0.05 -11.65 7.78
CA LYS A 31 -0.73 -10.95 6.66
C LYS A 31 -0.52 -9.43 6.70
N ILE A 32 -0.40 -8.83 7.87
CA ILE A 32 -0.11 -7.39 8.02
C ILE A 32 1.33 -7.09 7.63
N LYS A 33 2.27 -7.97 7.96
CA LYS A 33 3.70 -7.79 7.65
C LYS A 33 4.01 -7.81 6.15
N GLU A 34 3.19 -8.51 5.37
CA GLU A 34 3.33 -8.58 3.90
C GLU A 34 2.73 -7.35 3.19
N ASP A 35 1.91 -6.54 3.87
CA ASP A 35 1.35 -5.32 3.28
C ASP A 35 2.34 -4.16 3.42
N TYR A 36 2.81 -3.63 2.29
CA TYR A 36 3.71 -2.47 2.28
C TYR A 36 2.94 -1.21 2.70
N TYR A 37 2.96 -0.90 4.00
CA TYR A 37 2.30 0.26 4.62
C TYR A 37 0.78 0.36 4.36
N GLY A 38 0.09 -0.75 4.05
CA GLY A 38 -1.35 -0.71 3.75
C GLY A 38 -1.69 -0.26 2.33
N ILE A 39 -0.69 0.02 1.49
CA ILE A 39 -0.86 0.58 0.13
C ILE A 39 -1.29 -0.53 -0.84
N THR A 40 -0.82 -1.75 -0.63
CA THR A 40 -0.97 -2.84 -1.59
C THR A 40 -2.41 -3.31 -1.70
N ALA A 41 -3.04 -3.63 -0.57
CA ALA A 41 -4.39 -4.17 -0.56
C ALA A 41 -5.46 -3.08 -0.78
N ASN A 42 -5.24 -1.86 -0.27
CA ASN A 42 -6.26 -0.80 -0.30
C ASN A 42 -6.20 0.11 -1.52
N ILE A 43 -5.00 0.35 -2.07
CA ILE A 43 -4.80 1.35 -3.13
C ILE A 43 -4.51 0.67 -4.45
N LEU A 44 -3.49 -0.20 -4.51
CA LEU A 44 -3.00 -0.77 -5.76
C LEU A 44 -3.81 -1.98 -6.25
N LYS A 45 -4.40 -2.76 -5.34
CA LYS A 45 -5.21 -3.97 -5.66
C LYS A 45 -4.48 -4.94 -6.60
N LEU A 46 -3.20 -5.16 -6.34
CA LEU A 46 -2.36 -6.09 -7.11
C LEU A 46 -2.76 -7.54 -6.84
N GLU A 47 -2.49 -8.42 -7.79
CA GLU A 47 -2.51 -9.86 -7.57
C GLU A 47 -1.50 -10.27 -6.48
N THR A 48 -1.80 -11.33 -5.75
CA THR A 48 -1.01 -11.81 -4.60
C THR A 48 0.44 -12.13 -4.98
N GLU A 49 0.66 -12.60 -6.22
CA GLU A 49 1.98 -12.92 -6.76
C GLU A 49 2.84 -11.66 -7.01
N GLU A 50 2.21 -10.51 -7.22
CA GLU A 50 2.86 -9.23 -7.54
C GLU A 50 3.00 -8.32 -6.31
N THR A 51 2.39 -8.71 -5.19
CA THR A 51 2.37 -8.02 -3.90
C THR A 51 3.69 -8.23 -3.16
N THR A 52 4.81 -7.94 -3.83
CA THR A 52 6.14 -7.94 -3.20
C THR A 52 6.56 -6.52 -2.87
N GLU A 53 7.25 -6.35 -1.74
CA GLU A 53 7.83 -5.05 -1.35
C GLU A 53 8.63 -4.39 -2.48
N LYS A 54 9.38 -5.19 -3.26
CA LYS A 54 10.18 -4.70 -4.39
C LYS A 54 9.30 -4.13 -5.50
N THR A 55 8.25 -4.84 -5.89
CA THR A 55 7.31 -4.39 -6.93
C THR A 55 6.63 -3.08 -6.51
N ILE A 56 6.15 -3.01 -5.26
CA ILE A 56 5.46 -1.84 -4.73
C ILE A 56 6.40 -0.64 -4.68
N LYS A 57 7.64 -0.82 -4.22
CA LYS A 57 8.67 0.23 -4.26
C LYS A 57 8.92 0.72 -5.67
N ASN A 58 8.97 -0.16 -6.65
CA ASN A 58 9.18 0.22 -8.05
C ASN A 58 7.99 1.03 -8.59
N ILE A 59 6.75 0.64 -8.29
CA ILE A 59 5.54 1.39 -8.66
C ILE A 59 5.57 2.79 -8.03
N LEU A 60 5.83 2.88 -6.72
CA LEU A 60 5.87 4.16 -6.02
C LEU A 60 6.98 5.08 -6.54
N ARG A 61 8.15 4.52 -6.89
CA ARG A 61 9.24 5.26 -7.51
C ARG A 61 8.89 5.76 -8.89
N ALA A 62 8.31 4.92 -9.74
CA ALA A 62 7.85 5.30 -11.07
C ALA A 62 6.88 6.49 -11.01
N ILE A 63 5.89 6.43 -10.11
CA ILE A 63 4.93 7.54 -9.92
C ILE A 63 5.67 8.78 -9.36
N GLY A 64 6.59 8.62 -8.43
CA GLY A 64 7.38 9.72 -7.88
C GLY A 64 8.25 10.43 -8.91
N GLU A 65 8.92 9.67 -9.77
CA GLU A 65 9.71 10.20 -10.89
C GLU A 65 8.84 11.00 -11.86
N ALA A 66 7.64 10.50 -12.18
CA ALA A 66 6.68 11.22 -13.01
C ALA A 66 6.24 12.56 -12.37
N VAL A 67 5.94 12.56 -11.07
CA VAL A 67 5.54 13.79 -10.35
C VAL A 67 6.67 14.80 -10.32
N ILE A 68 7.88 14.38 -9.96
CA ILE A 68 9.06 15.27 -9.91
C ILE A 68 9.32 15.87 -11.29
N PHE A 69 9.31 15.04 -12.33
CA PHE A 69 9.49 15.50 -13.71
C PHE A 69 8.45 16.56 -14.07
N VAL A 70 7.17 16.35 -13.72
CA VAL A 70 6.12 17.32 -14.04
C VAL A 70 6.29 18.62 -13.26
N GLU A 71 6.58 18.57 -11.97
CA GLU A 71 6.78 19.77 -11.15
C GLU A 71 7.99 20.59 -11.59
N GLU A 72 9.06 19.94 -12.07
CA GLU A 72 10.26 20.63 -12.55
C GLU A 72 10.06 21.27 -13.93
N ASN A 73 9.33 20.63 -14.83
CA ASN A 73 9.20 21.05 -16.23
C ASN A 73 7.96 21.92 -16.52
N PHE A 74 6.90 21.82 -15.71
CA PHE A 74 5.62 22.51 -15.93
C PHE A 74 5.28 23.49 -14.82
N LYS A 75 6.27 24.20 -14.26
CA LYS A 75 6.12 25.08 -13.07
C LYS A 75 4.97 26.07 -13.16
N THR A 76 4.67 26.59 -14.35
CA THR A 76 3.64 27.60 -14.61
C THR A 76 2.25 27.04 -14.87
N ASP A 77 2.13 25.73 -15.07
CA ASP A 77 0.85 25.09 -15.38
C ASP A 77 0.00 24.96 -14.11
N TYR A 78 -1.31 24.95 -14.29
CA TYR A 78 -2.26 24.70 -13.22
C TYR A 78 -2.13 23.26 -12.70
N ASN A 79 -2.42 23.07 -11.41
CA ASN A 79 -2.22 21.78 -10.73
C ASN A 79 -3.06 20.63 -11.31
N ASP A 80 -4.24 20.93 -11.84
CA ASP A 80 -5.10 19.97 -12.55
C ASP A 80 -4.44 19.47 -13.85
N VAL A 81 -3.82 20.38 -14.61
CA VAL A 81 -3.07 20.03 -15.83
C VAL A 81 -1.81 19.22 -15.47
N LYS A 82 -1.12 19.58 -14.39
CA LYS A 82 0.03 18.81 -13.88
C LYS A 82 -0.37 17.40 -13.45
N GLU A 83 -1.48 17.25 -12.74
CA GLU A 83 -1.98 15.94 -12.29
C GLU A 83 -2.27 15.01 -13.48
N GLU A 84 -2.90 15.52 -14.54
CA GLU A 84 -3.17 14.73 -15.75
C GLU A 84 -1.88 14.34 -16.50
N LYS A 85 -0.91 15.26 -16.61
CA LYS A 85 0.41 14.95 -17.21
C LYS A 85 1.15 13.89 -16.39
N ALA A 86 1.16 14.02 -15.07
CA ALA A 86 1.81 13.07 -14.17
C ALA A 86 1.15 11.69 -14.24
N LEU A 87 -0.17 11.63 -14.40
CA LEU A 87 -0.91 10.38 -14.62
C LEU A 87 -0.45 9.68 -15.90
N LEU A 88 -0.40 10.39 -17.02
CA LEU A 88 0.01 9.81 -18.32
C LEU A 88 1.41 9.21 -18.23
N ILE A 89 2.37 9.98 -17.72
CA ILE A 89 3.76 9.53 -17.57
C ILE A 89 3.86 8.36 -16.59
N SER A 90 3.11 8.41 -15.47
CA SER A 90 3.07 7.31 -14.50
C SER A 90 2.57 6.02 -15.14
N LYS A 91 1.56 6.08 -16.02
CA LYS A 91 1.04 4.90 -16.71
C LYS A 91 2.08 4.29 -17.64
N GLU A 92 2.77 5.10 -18.42
CA GLU A 92 3.86 4.63 -19.30
C GLU A 92 4.98 3.95 -18.48
N LEU A 93 5.38 4.55 -17.35
CA LEU A 93 6.42 3.98 -16.48
C LEU A 93 5.97 2.69 -15.78
N ILE A 94 4.69 2.59 -15.39
CA ILE A 94 4.12 1.38 -14.78
C ILE A 94 3.98 0.26 -15.81
N GLU A 95 3.59 0.56 -17.05
CA GLU A 95 3.51 -0.43 -18.13
C GLU A 95 4.87 -1.09 -18.38
N ASN A 96 5.96 -0.32 -18.28
CA ASN A 96 7.33 -0.84 -18.37
C ASN A 96 7.71 -1.84 -17.25
N LEU A 97 6.93 -1.91 -16.16
CA LEU A 97 7.15 -2.88 -15.09
C LEU A 97 6.61 -4.28 -15.43
N ASN A 98 5.91 -4.45 -16.56
CA ASN A 98 5.34 -5.73 -17.03
C ASN A 98 4.46 -6.43 -15.97
N LEU A 99 3.64 -5.66 -15.27
CA LEU A 99 2.67 -6.19 -14.31
C LEU A 99 1.53 -6.91 -15.04
N LYS A 100 1.06 -8.03 -14.50
CA LYS A 100 -0.17 -8.71 -14.91
C LYS A 100 -1.41 -7.90 -14.48
N SER A 101 -1.34 -7.29 -13.30
CA SER A 101 -2.42 -6.46 -12.76
C SER A 101 -2.43 -5.07 -13.40
N THR A 102 -3.62 -4.54 -13.65
CA THR A 102 -3.78 -3.13 -14.06
C THR A 102 -4.06 -2.27 -12.84
N ILE A 103 -3.30 -1.18 -12.69
CA ILE A 103 -3.50 -0.22 -11.60
C ILE A 103 -4.47 0.86 -12.10
N SER A 104 -5.56 1.08 -11.38
CA SER A 104 -6.57 2.07 -11.78
C SER A 104 -6.02 3.50 -11.76
N ASP A 105 -6.44 4.33 -12.72
CA ASP A 105 -6.07 5.74 -12.78
C ASP A 105 -6.37 6.49 -11.48
N LYS A 106 -7.48 6.14 -10.80
CA LYS A 106 -7.85 6.72 -9.50
C LYS A 106 -6.81 6.41 -8.42
N ALA A 107 -6.27 5.20 -8.40
CA ALA A 107 -5.22 4.81 -7.47
C ALA A 107 -3.93 5.58 -7.72
N ILE A 108 -3.52 5.69 -9.00
CA ILE A 108 -2.35 6.48 -9.40
C ILE A 108 -2.52 7.95 -8.99
N LYS A 109 -3.68 8.56 -9.28
CA LYS A 109 -4.00 9.94 -8.87
C LYS A 109 -3.91 10.16 -7.36
N HIS A 110 -4.36 9.20 -6.53
CA HIS A 110 -4.22 9.32 -5.08
C HIS A 110 -2.75 9.29 -4.65
N ILE A 111 -1.92 8.44 -5.27
CA ILE A 111 -0.50 8.37 -4.97
C ILE A 111 0.19 9.66 -5.43
N ILE A 112 -0.14 10.18 -6.61
CA ILE A 112 0.35 11.48 -7.10
C ILE A 112 0.09 12.57 -6.06
N LYS A 113 -1.15 12.69 -5.57
CA LYS A 113 -1.54 13.67 -4.55
C LYS A 113 -0.75 13.49 -3.25
N LEU A 114 -0.55 12.24 -2.83
CA LEU A 114 0.22 11.93 -1.63
C LEU A 114 1.68 12.36 -1.79
N ILE A 115 2.29 12.08 -2.94
CA ILE A 115 3.68 12.48 -3.26
C ILE A 115 3.79 14.00 -3.32
N CYS A 116 2.89 14.69 -4.04
CA CYS A 116 2.83 16.15 -4.07
C CYS A 116 2.71 16.77 -2.68
N ALA A 117 1.92 16.19 -1.78
CA ALA A 117 1.78 16.66 -0.41
C ALA A 117 3.06 16.49 0.43
N THR A 118 3.94 15.56 0.05
CA THR A 118 5.24 15.32 0.71
C THR A 118 6.40 16.09 0.09
N LEU A 119 6.22 16.64 -1.11
CA LEU A 119 7.24 17.46 -1.74
C LEU A 119 7.38 18.79 -0.98
N PRO A 120 8.60 19.33 -0.87
CA PRO A 120 8.80 20.66 -0.32
C PRO A 120 8.00 21.67 -1.15
N ALA A 121 7.34 22.61 -0.47
CA ALA A 121 6.54 23.63 -1.13
C ALA A 121 7.41 24.35 -2.17
N THR A 122 7.07 24.19 -3.45
CA THR A 122 7.78 24.81 -4.58
C THR A 122 7.68 26.33 -4.57
N ASN A 123 6.84 26.90 -3.69
CA ASN A 123 6.64 28.33 -3.49
C ASN A 123 7.32 28.82 -2.21
N LEU A 124 8.65 28.79 -2.17
CA LEU A 124 9.42 29.78 -1.43
C LEU A 124 10.19 30.59 -2.47
N ILE A 125 9.50 31.55 -3.07
CA ILE A 125 10.13 32.65 -3.78
C ILE A 125 10.59 33.60 -2.66
N GLU A 126 11.88 33.57 -2.33
CA GLU A 126 12.58 34.73 -1.73
C GLU A 126 12.92 35.74 -2.83
#